data_AF-A0A7X7IIY9-F1
#
_entry.id   AF-A0A7X7IIY9-F1
#
_cell.length_a   1.000
_cell.length_b   1.000
_cell.length_c   1.000
_cell.angle_alpha   90.00
_cell.angle_beta   90.00
_cell.angle_gamma   90.00
#
_symmetry.space_group_name_H-M   'P 1'
#
loop_
_entity.id
_entity.type
_entity.pdbx_description
1 polymer ?
#
loop_
_entity_poly.entity_id
_entity_poly.type
_entity_poly.pdbx_seq_one_letter_code
_entity_poly.pdbx_strand_id
1 'polypeptide(L)'
;MKTQILYLGDTALKEAACYLSGVMTYFGISFDYVPSDRKVESEWMERDYRAVIISDYPAANFSSEQFQRLSQRVQGGLGLLMLGGWESYTGPTGEYTNTVLKDILPVRMQATDDRTNCAQPCLVEKMTEHEILGKLPFDACTPTIGGFNLFEAKETGRTILGARRFRVRHEGGEFYFEAYEKAAPLLVAGSFGEGRVGAFASDVAPHWVGGLVDWGDSRVTAQAAGSVGIEVGNWYATFFANLVRWVGKI
;
A
#
# COMPACT_ATOMS: atom_id res chain seq x y z
N MET A 1 1.48 21.14 -15.71
CA MET A 1 0.51 20.75 -14.67
C MET A 1 1.26 20.58 -13.37
N LYS A 2 0.66 20.91 -12.23
CA LYS A 2 1.32 20.75 -10.93
C LYS A 2 1.28 19.28 -10.51
N THR A 3 2.43 18.70 -10.18
CA THR A 3 2.52 17.31 -9.72
C THR A 3 1.70 17.09 -8.45
N GLN A 4 0.88 16.03 -8.41
CA GLN A 4 -0.06 15.78 -7.33
C GLN A 4 0.51 14.88 -6.23
N ILE A 5 1.30 13.88 -6.59
CA ILE A 5 1.75 12.82 -5.68
C ILE A 5 3.27 12.81 -5.57
N LEU A 6 3.80 12.58 -4.38
CA LEU A 6 5.19 12.15 -4.19
C LEU A 6 5.19 10.65 -3.89
N TYR A 7 5.83 9.85 -4.74
CA TYR A 7 5.92 8.41 -4.60
C TYR A 7 7.36 8.00 -4.27
N LEU A 8 7.54 7.36 -3.12
CA LEU A 8 8.83 6.99 -2.55
C LEU A 8 8.95 5.46 -2.46
N GLY A 9 9.98 4.92 -3.09
CA GLY A 9 10.44 3.54 -2.92
C GLY A 9 10.12 2.58 -4.07
N ASP A 10 9.81 1.33 -3.74
CA ASP A 10 9.69 0.19 -4.66
C ASP A 10 10.90 0.05 -5.61
N THR A 11 12.09 0.20 -5.04
CA THR A 11 13.41 0.06 -5.69
C THR A 11 13.70 1.08 -6.78
N ALA A 12 13.12 0.95 -7.97
CA ALA A 12 13.35 1.82 -9.12
C ALA A 12 12.17 1.77 -10.11
N LEU A 13 11.99 2.82 -10.93
CA LEU A 13 10.95 2.85 -11.98
C LEU A 13 11.08 1.71 -13.01
N LYS A 14 12.27 1.16 -13.21
CA LYS A 14 12.47 0.03 -14.12
C LYS A 14 12.30 -1.34 -13.44
N GLU A 15 11.90 -1.33 -12.18
CA GLU A 15 11.74 -2.48 -11.29
C GLU A 15 10.36 -2.42 -10.63
N ALA A 16 10.22 -2.67 -9.32
CA ALA A 16 8.92 -2.75 -8.65
C ALA A 16 8.09 -1.45 -8.74
N ALA A 17 8.71 -0.27 -8.78
CA ALA A 17 7.97 0.98 -8.89
C ALA A 17 7.24 1.16 -10.24
N CYS A 18 7.53 0.33 -11.25
CA CYS A 18 6.82 0.38 -12.54
C CYS A 18 5.31 0.13 -12.41
N TYR A 19 4.91 -0.67 -11.41
CA TYR A 19 3.51 -1.08 -11.19
C TYR A 19 2.63 0.11 -10.80
N LEU A 20 2.90 0.75 -9.67
CA LEU A 20 2.08 1.88 -9.22
C LEU A 20 2.27 3.11 -10.11
N SER A 21 3.49 3.37 -10.60
CA SER A 21 3.73 4.49 -11.53
C SER A 21 2.98 4.32 -12.86
N GLY A 22 2.91 3.10 -13.38
CA GLY A 22 2.10 2.76 -14.56
C GLY A 22 0.60 2.96 -14.31
N VAL A 23 0.09 2.49 -13.17
CA VAL A 23 -1.31 2.72 -12.76
C VAL A 23 -1.63 4.20 -12.65
N MET A 24 -0.80 4.98 -11.94
CA MET A 24 -0.99 6.43 -11.81
C MET A 24 -0.98 7.11 -13.18
N THR A 25 -0.06 6.74 -14.07
CA THR A 25 0.02 7.27 -15.44
C THR A 25 -1.25 6.95 -16.24
N TYR A 26 -1.74 5.72 -16.18
CA TYR A 26 -2.96 5.29 -16.87
C TYR A 26 -4.19 6.10 -16.43
N PHE A 27 -4.28 6.42 -15.14
CA PHE A 27 -5.39 7.19 -14.57
C PHE A 27 -5.17 8.71 -14.57
N GLY A 28 -4.11 9.21 -15.22
CA GLY A 28 -3.79 10.63 -15.32
C GLY A 28 -3.41 11.28 -13.99
N ILE A 29 -2.93 10.50 -13.02
CA ILE A 29 -2.44 10.97 -11.72
C ILE A 29 -0.96 11.32 -11.89
N SER A 30 -0.64 12.60 -11.71
CA SER A 30 0.74 13.10 -11.85
C SER A 30 1.55 12.84 -10.57
N PHE A 31 2.79 12.39 -10.72
CA PHE A 31 3.66 12.07 -9.59
C PHE A 31 5.12 12.47 -9.84
N ASP A 32 5.82 12.79 -8.76
CA ASP A 32 7.27 12.81 -8.68
C ASP A 32 7.71 11.53 -7.96
N TYR A 33 8.87 10.99 -8.33
CA TYR A 33 9.34 9.69 -7.86
C TYR A 33 10.74 9.77 -7.24
N VAL A 34 10.95 9.05 -6.13
CA VAL A 34 12.27 8.84 -5.52
C VAL A 34 12.49 7.33 -5.31
N PRO A 35 13.58 6.75 -5.87
CA PRO A 35 13.91 5.33 -5.69
C PRO A 35 14.41 5.01 -4.29
N SER A 36 14.33 3.74 -3.88
CA SER A 36 14.70 3.28 -2.53
C SER A 36 16.18 3.47 -2.19
N ASP A 37 17.05 3.58 -3.19
CA ASP A 37 18.50 3.81 -3.01
C ASP A 37 18.87 5.29 -2.85
N ARG A 38 17.89 6.21 -2.87
CA ARG A 38 18.11 7.65 -2.73
C ARG A 38 17.42 8.19 -1.50
N LYS A 39 18.08 9.16 -0.86
CA LYS A 39 17.49 9.95 0.20
C LYS A 39 16.46 10.91 -0.36
N VAL A 40 15.54 11.29 0.52
CA VAL A 40 14.51 12.25 0.15
C VAL A 40 15.10 13.67 0.23
N GLU A 41 15.00 14.45 -0.84
CA GLU A 41 15.62 15.78 -0.92
C GLU A 41 14.77 16.86 -0.24
N SER A 42 15.35 17.76 0.55
CA SER A 42 14.55 18.71 1.35
C SER A 42 13.55 19.57 0.54
N GLU A 43 13.77 19.81 -0.76
CA GLU A 43 12.87 20.61 -1.58
C GLU A 43 11.46 20.00 -1.75
N TRP A 44 11.27 18.69 -1.62
CA TRP A 44 9.92 18.11 -1.75
C TRP A 44 8.98 18.59 -0.63
N MET A 45 9.55 18.99 0.51
CA MET A 45 8.82 19.49 1.68
C MET A 45 8.12 20.81 1.44
N GLU A 46 8.61 21.57 0.47
CA GLU A 46 8.08 22.87 0.09
C GLU A 46 7.18 22.79 -1.16
N ARG A 47 7.14 21.63 -1.81
CA ARG A 47 6.20 21.36 -2.91
C ARG A 47 4.82 21.06 -2.37
N ASP A 48 3.81 21.64 -3.00
CA ASP A 48 2.40 21.47 -2.65
C ASP A 48 1.81 20.21 -3.32
N TYR A 49 2.30 19.06 -2.88
CA TYR A 49 1.69 17.76 -3.15
C TYR A 49 0.37 17.59 -2.40
N ARG A 50 -0.49 16.77 -2.98
CA ARG A 50 -1.77 16.35 -2.42
C ARG A 50 -1.61 15.13 -1.51
N ALA A 51 -0.68 14.24 -1.82
CA ALA A 51 -0.33 13.13 -0.95
C ALA A 51 1.12 12.66 -1.14
N VAL A 52 1.63 11.95 -0.13
CA VAL A 52 2.87 11.18 -0.16
C VAL A 52 2.53 9.70 -0.06
N ILE A 53 3.15 8.88 -0.91
CA ILE A 53 3.09 7.42 -0.89
C ILE A 53 4.46 6.89 -0.50
N ILE A 54 4.50 6.04 0.53
CA ILE A 54 5.70 5.35 1.00
C ILE A 54 5.45 3.85 0.78
N SER A 55 6.31 3.20 -0.02
CA SER A 55 6.21 1.77 -0.35
C SER A 55 7.61 1.22 -0.53
N ASP A 56 8.03 0.25 0.29
CA ASP A 56 9.40 -0.29 0.31
C ASP A 56 10.48 0.79 0.14
N TYR A 57 10.39 1.78 1.01
CA TYR A 57 11.34 2.86 1.11
C TYR A 57 11.97 2.83 2.49
N PRO A 58 13.30 2.66 2.62
CA PRO A 58 13.96 2.59 3.92
C PRO A 58 13.71 3.82 4.79
N ALA A 59 13.43 3.61 6.08
CA ALA A 59 13.21 4.73 7.01
C ALA A 59 14.47 5.60 7.16
N ALA A 60 15.65 5.02 6.97
CA ALA A 60 16.95 5.70 7.01
C ALA A 60 17.15 6.75 5.89
N ASN A 61 16.29 6.75 4.86
CA ASN A 61 16.31 7.75 3.81
C ASN A 61 15.64 9.07 4.21
N PHE A 62 15.02 9.12 5.39
CA PHE A 62 14.51 10.34 6.01
C PHE A 62 15.42 10.77 7.17
N SER A 63 15.52 12.08 7.37
CA SER A 63 16.02 12.66 8.62
C SER A 63 14.89 12.80 9.66
N SER A 64 15.25 12.98 10.93
CA SER A 64 14.26 13.25 11.99
C SER A 64 13.48 14.54 11.74
N GLU A 65 14.13 15.60 11.26
CA GLU A 65 13.47 16.85 10.87
C GLU A 65 12.47 16.60 9.74
N GLN A 66 12.86 15.77 8.78
CA GLN A 66 12.02 15.44 7.64
C GLN A 66 10.76 14.67 8.05
N PHE A 67 10.88 13.73 8.99
CA PHE A 67 9.73 13.07 9.60
C PHE A 67 8.81 14.06 10.31
N GLN A 68 9.36 14.97 11.12
CA GLN A 68 8.54 15.98 11.82
C GLN A 68 7.80 16.89 10.84
N ARG A 69 8.45 17.29 9.74
CA ARG A 69 7.82 18.08 8.70
C ARG A 69 6.70 17.32 8.00
N LEU A 70 6.90 16.04 7.68
CA LEU A 70 5.84 15.18 7.15
C LEU A 70 4.64 15.13 8.09
N SER A 71 4.88 14.91 9.39
CA SER A 71 3.83 14.90 10.43
C SER A 71 2.98 16.17 10.43
N GLN A 72 3.63 17.33 10.46
CA GLN A 72 2.96 18.63 10.45
C GLN A 72 2.14 18.84 9.17
N ARG A 73 2.67 18.44 8.01
CA ARG A 73 1.97 18.58 6.74
C ARG A 73 0.76 17.65 6.64
N VAL A 74 0.86 16.41 7.14
CA VAL A 74 -0.29 15.49 7.22
C VAL A 74 -1.34 16.07 8.15
N GLN A 75 -0.94 16.57 9.33
CA GLN A 75 -1.84 17.25 10.24
C GLN A 75 -2.58 18.42 9.57
N GLY A 76 -1.89 19.17 8.70
CA GLY A 76 -2.44 20.29 7.92
C GLY A 76 -3.13 19.90 6.60
N GLY A 77 -3.40 18.62 6.33
CA GLY A 77 -4.24 18.20 5.22
C GLY A 77 -3.56 17.42 4.09
N LEU A 78 -2.24 17.25 4.11
CA LEU A 78 -1.52 16.38 3.18
C LEU A 78 -1.98 14.92 3.39
N GLY A 79 -2.29 14.22 2.30
CA GLY A 79 -2.57 12.80 2.37
C GLY A 79 -1.31 11.95 2.60
N LEU A 80 -1.44 10.85 3.33
CA LEU A 80 -0.37 9.87 3.50
C LEU A 80 -0.88 8.45 3.22
N LEU A 81 -0.16 7.73 2.37
CA LEU A 81 -0.38 6.31 2.11
C LEU A 81 0.90 5.53 2.39
N MET A 82 0.83 4.54 3.26
CA MET A 82 1.87 3.53 3.38
C MET A 82 1.37 2.20 2.81
N LEU A 83 2.18 1.62 1.92
CA LEU A 83 1.97 0.30 1.35
C LEU A 83 2.96 -0.67 2.00
N GLY A 84 2.60 -1.95 2.04
CA GLY A 84 3.38 -2.98 2.70
C GLY A 84 4.50 -3.50 1.81
N GLY A 85 5.44 -4.17 2.47
CA GLY A 85 6.67 -4.68 1.88
C GLY A 85 7.71 -4.90 2.97
N TRP A 86 8.89 -5.35 2.58
CA TRP A 86 9.94 -5.73 3.53
C TRP A 86 10.62 -4.52 4.18
N GLU A 87 10.65 -3.37 3.52
CA GLU A 87 11.22 -2.12 4.03
C GLU A 87 10.11 -1.13 4.45
N SER A 88 8.92 -1.67 4.76
CA SER A 88 7.75 -0.92 5.20
C SER A 88 7.32 -1.36 6.60
N TYR A 89 6.57 -0.50 7.30
CA TYR A 89 6.11 -0.75 8.68
C TYR A 89 7.26 -1.11 9.64
N THR A 90 7.20 -2.24 10.34
CA THR A 90 8.31 -2.70 11.18
C THR A 90 9.36 -3.42 10.33
N GLY A 91 8.96 -4.25 9.38
CA GLY A 91 9.89 -5.01 8.55
C GLY A 91 10.83 -5.90 9.40
N PRO A 92 11.90 -6.46 8.82
CA PRO A 92 12.83 -7.35 9.55
C PRO A 92 13.69 -6.62 10.58
N THR A 93 13.88 -5.31 10.40
CA THR A 93 14.92 -4.49 11.05
C THR A 93 14.36 -3.37 11.93
N GLY A 94 13.03 -3.24 12.04
CA GLY A 94 12.40 -2.21 12.87
C GLY A 94 12.30 -0.84 12.21
N GLU A 95 12.11 -0.80 10.89
CA GLU A 95 12.17 0.38 10.01
C GLU A 95 11.47 1.61 10.61
N TYR A 96 10.14 1.65 10.56
CA TYR A 96 9.36 2.83 10.92
C TYR A 96 8.89 2.85 12.38
N THR A 97 9.17 1.78 13.13
CA THR A 97 8.70 1.58 14.52
C THR A 97 9.11 2.70 15.47
N ASN A 98 10.28 3.31 15.25
CA ASN A 98 10.83 4.38 16.08
C ASN A 98 10.72 5.78 15.46
N THR A 99 9.79 5.97 14.53
CA THR A 99 9.55 7.24 13.82
C THR A 99 8.21 7.86 14.21
N VAL A 100 7.97 9.12 13.82
CA VAL A 100 6.67 9.78 14.03
C VAL A 100 5.52 9.12 13.24
N LEU A 101 5.82 8.28 12.25
CA LEU A 101 4.80 7.54 11.51
C LEU A 101 4.04 6.55 12.40
N LYS A 102 4.64 6.08 13.50
CA LYS A 102 3.94 5.28 14.51
C LYS A 102 2.72 6.01 15.10
N ASP A 103 2.75 7.34 15.13
CA ASP A 103 1.68 8.16 15.69
C ASP A 103 0.65 8.52 14.61
N ILE A 104 1.12 8.84 13.39
CA ILE A 104 0.29 9.30 12.26
C ILE A 104 -0.50 8.17 11.60
N LEU A 105 0.09 6.99 11.43
CA LEU A 105 -0.57 5.87 10.75
C LEU A 105 -1.77 5.37 11.57
N PRO A 106 -2.87 4.92 10.93
CA PRO A 106 -4.07 4.44 11.63
C PRO A 106 -3.90 3.03 12.20
N VAL A 107 -2.66 2.54 12.28
CA VAL A 107 -2.30 1.18 12.70
C VAL A 107 -1.20 1.23 13.76
N ARG A 108 -1.16 0.19 14.59
CA ARG A 108 -0.07 -0.11 15.51
C ARG A 108 0.80 -1.19 14.88
N MET A 109 2.00 -0.78 14.50
CA MET A 109 3.05 -1.67 14.00
C MET A 109 3.54 -2.62 15.10
N GLN A 110 4.08 -3.79 14.72
CA GLN A 110 4.60 -4.77 15.68
C GLN A 110 5.91 -4.29 16.30
N ALA A 111 6.28 -4.86 17.44
CA ALA A 111 7.57 -4.58 18.08
C ALA A 111 8.75 -5.32 17.43
N THR A 112 8.48 -6.34 16.61
CA THR A 112 9.45 -7.24 15.96
C THR A 112 9.04 -7.49 14.52
N ASP A 113 9.84 -8.28 13.78
CA ASP A 113 9.57 -8.68 12.39
C ASP A 113 8.09 -8.98 12.16
N ASP A 114 7.47 -8.17 11.31
CA ASP A 114 6.04 -8.22 11.01
C ASP A 114 5.73 -8.94 9.70
N ARG A 115 6.75 -9.43 8.98
CA ARG A 115 6.57 -10.02 7.66
C ARG A 115 5.84 -11.37 7.74
N THR A 116 4.72 -11.46 7.05
CA THR A 116 3.94 -12.70 6.89
C THR A 116 3.95 -13.13 5.43
N ASN A 117 4.84 -14.07 5.09
CA ASN A 117 4.88 -14.68 3.76
C ASN A 117 3.82 -15.78 3.66
N CYS A 118 2.97 -15.74 2.62
CA CYS A 118 1.87 -16.68 2.44
C CYS A 118 2.16 -17.65 1.29
N ALA A 119 2.69 -18.84 1.63
CA ALA A 119 2.89 -19.92 0.66
C ALA A 119 1.58 -20.63 0.25
N GLN A 120 0.54 -20.49 1.08
CA GLN A 120 -0.81 -20.96 0.80
C GLN A 120 -1.76 -19.77 0.63
N PRO A 121 -2.97 -19.97 0.05
CA PRO A 121 -3.85 -18.87 -0.30
C PRO A 121 -4.13 -17.91 0.86
N CYS A 122 -3.96 -16.63 0.56
CA CYS A 122 -4.36 -15.52 1.42
C CYS A 122 -5.32 -14.63 0.64
N LEU A 123 -6.61 -14.75 0.94
CA LEU A 123 -7.67 -14.03 0.24
C LEU A 123 -7.95 -12.68 0.91
N VAL A 124 -8.34 -11.71 0.09
CA VAL A 124 -8.71 -10.36 0.56
C VAL A 124 -10.18 -10.31 0.93
N GLU A 125 -10.48 -10.33 2.22
CA GLU A 125 -11.84 -10.28 2.77
C GLU A 125 -12.31 -8.82 2.91
N LYS A 126 -13.50 -8.49 2.37
CA LYS A 126 -14.12 -7.18 2.60
C LYS A 126 -14.71 -7.13 4.01
N MET A 127 -14.18 -6.24 4.85
CA MET A 127 -14.62 -6.11 6.24
C MET A 127 -15.73 -5.07 6.41
N THR A 128 -15.69 -3.99 5.63
CA THR A 128 -16.70 -2.93 5.69
C THR A 128 -16.75 -2.14 4.38
N GLU A 129 -17.89 -1.50 4.11
CA GLU A 129 -18.05 -0.60 2.96
C GLU A 129 -17.22 0.67 3.11
N HIS A 130 -16.57 1.09 2.03
CA HIS A 130 -15.78 2.32 1.98
C HIS A 130 -15.65 2.86 0.56
N GLU A 131 -15.55 4.18 0.41
CA GLU A 131 -15.45 4.85 -0.91
C GLU A 131 -14.23 4.39 -1.74
N ILE A 132 -13.14 3.97 -1.09
CA ILE A 132 -11.96 3.36 -1.75
C ILE A 132 -12.35 2.12 -2.57
N LEU A 133 -13.28 1.30 -2.05
CA LEU A 133 -13.68 0.06 -2.70
C LEU A 133 -14.58 0.32 -3.91
N GLY A 134 -15.32 1.43 -3.91
CA GLY A 134 -16.21 1.81 -5.02
C GLY A 134 -17.15 0.67 -5.42
N LYS A 135 -17.05 0.24 -6.69
CA LYS A 135 -17.82 -0.90 -7.24
C LYS A 135 -16.96 -2.16 -7.45
N LEU A 136 -15.79 -2.23 -6.83
CA LEU A 136 -14.88 -3.36 -7.01
C LEU A 136 -15.47 -4.64 -6.43
N PRO A 137 -15.40 -5.78 -7.14
CA PRO A 137 -16.18 -6.97 -6.81
C PRO A 137 -15.50 -7.87 -5.76
N PHE A 138 -15.06 -7.32 -4.62
CA PHE A 138 -14.32 -8.11 -3.60
C PHE A 138 -15.06 -9.38 -3.13
N ASP A 139 -16.40 -9.34 -3.06
CA ASP A 139 -17.22 -10.48 -2.63
C ASP A 139 -17.49 -11.49 -3.77
N ALA A 140 -17.56 -11.03 -5.02
CA ALA A 140 -17.91 -11.87 -6.19
C ALA A 140 -16.68 -12.41 -6.92
N CYS A 141 -15.56 -11.70 -6.85
CA CYS A 141 -14.26 -12.11 -7.36
C CYS A 141 -13.20 -11.68 -6.35
N THR A 142 -12.93 -12.54 -5.37
CA THR A 142 -12.00 -12.26 -4.28
C THR A 142 -10.55 -12.41 -4.74
N PRO A 143 -9.71 -11.36 -4.67
CA PRO A 143 -8.31 -11.49 -5.03
C PRO A 143 -7.50 -12.19 -3.94
N THR A 144 -6.34 -12.72 -4.34
CA THR A 144 -5.35 -13.31 -3.43
C THR A 144 -4.09 -12.44 -3.38
N ILE A 145 -3.42 -12.41 -2.22
CA ILE A 145 -2.11 -11.80 -2.03
C ILE A 145 -1.07 -12.86 -1.67
N GLY A 146 0.22 -12.54 -1.82
CA GLY A 146 1.36 -13.42 -1.54
C GLY A 146 1.99 -13.19 -0.16
N GLY A 147 1.67 -12.08 0.51
CA GLY A 147 2.16 -11.78 1.85
C GLY A 147 1.76 -10.38 2.29
N PHE A 148 2.08 -10.03 3.55
CA PHE A 148 1.76 -8.74 4.15
C PHE A 148 2.55 -8.50 5.44
N ASN A 149 2.64 -7.24 5.87
CA ASN A 149 3.09 -6.86 7.21
C ASN A 149 1.93 -7.02 8.21
N LEU A 150 2.16 -7.73 9.30
CA LEU A 150 1.16 -7.87 10.36
C LEU A 150 1.09 -6.58 11.20
N PHE A 151 -0.10 -6.00 11.37
CA PHE A 151 -0.33 -4.90 12.30
C PHE A 151 -1.73 -4.98 12.90
N GLU A 152 -2.00 -4.15 13.90
CA GLU A 152 -3.34 -3.95 14.45
C GLU A 152 -3.89 -2.59 14.01
N ALA A 153 -5.20 -2.51 13.76
CA ALA A 153 -5.84 -1.21 13.62
C ALA A 153 -5.86 -0.48 14.98
N LYS A 154 -5.59 0.83 14.98
CA LYS A 154 -5.88 1.68 16.13
C LYS A 154 -7.39 1.88 16.25
N GLU A 155 -7.88 2.29 17.41
CA GLU A 155 -9.30 2.65 17.62
C GLU A 155 -9.77 3.77 16.68
N THR A 156 -8.85 4.67 16.29
CA THR A 156 -9.08 5.76 15.33
C THR A 156 -9.06 5.29 13.86
N GLY A 157 -8.64 4.06 13.61
CA GLY A 157 -8.54 3.46 12.27
C GLY A 157 -9.73 2.57 11.96
N ARG A 158 -10.26 2.68 10.75
CA ARG A 158 -11.31 1.79 10.24
C ARG A 158 -10.68 0.73 9.34
N THR A 159 -10.80 -0.53 9.73
CA THR A 159 -10.37 -1.67 8.90
C THR A 159 -11.38 -1.88 7.77
N ILE A 160 -10.93 -1.74 6.52
CA ILE A 160 -11.70 -1.86 5.28
C ILE A 160 -11.57 -3.26 4.69
N LEU A 161 -10.33 -3.76 4.57
CA LEU A 161 -10.02 -5.08 4.04
C LEU A 161 -9.26 -5.89 5.10
N GLY A 162 -9.44 -7.21 5.06
CA GLY A 162 -8.72 -8.18 5.88
C GLY A 162 -7.98 -9.20 5.02
N ALA A 163 -6.85 -9.70 5.54
CA ALA A 163 -6.07 -10.79 4.96
C ALA A 163 -6.50 -12.11 5.62
N ARG A 164 -7.28 -12.92 4.90
CA ARG A 164 -7.77 -14.23 5.36
C ARG A 164 -6.89 -15.35 4.82
N ARG A 165 -6.16 -16.04 5.70
CA ARG A 165 -5.28 -17.15 5.30
C ARG A 165 -6.01 -18.49 5.37
N PHE A 166 -5.69 -19.36 4.42
CA PHE A 166 -6.27 -20.71 4.32
C PHE A 166 -5.18 -21.77 4.37
N ARG A 167 -5.47 -22.86 5.05
CA ARG A 167 -4.77 -24.12 4.90
C ARG A 167 -5.42 -24.91 3.75
N VAL A 168 -4.63 -25.26 2.75
CA VAL A 168 -5.06 -26.10 1.63
C VAL A 168 -4.40 -27.45 1.73
N ARG A 169 -5.22 -28.49 1.62
CA ARG A 169 -4.79 -29.89 1.55
C ARG A 169 -5.47 -30.59 0.38
N HIS A 170 -4.76 -31.52 -0.24
CA HIS A 170 -5.29 -32.40 -1.28
C HIS A 170 -5.40 -33.81 -0.73
N GLU A 171 -6.61 -34.34 -0.68
CA GLU A 171 -6.90 -35.68 -0.15
C GLU A 171 -8.04 -36.30 -0.96
N GLY A 172 -7.91 -37.56 -1.34
CA GLY A 172 -8.98 -38.26 -2.06
C GLY A 172 -9.35 -37.68 -3.43
N GLY A 173 -8.48 -36.88 -4.06
CA GLY A 173 -8.75 -36.22 -5.34
C GLY A 173 -9.38 -34.83 -5.22
N GLU A 174 -9.62 -34.34 -4.01
CA GLU A 174 -10.31 -33.07 -3.75
C GLU A 174 -9.42 -32.10 -2.96
N PHE A 175 -9.59 -30.80 -3.21
CA PHE A 175 -8.95 -29.74 -2.44
C PHE A 175 -9.84 -29.29 -1.29
N TYR A 176 -9.29 -29.23 -0.08
CA TYR A 176 -9.97 -28.72 1.11
C TYR A 176 -9.31 -27.44 1.55
N PHE A 177 -10.13 -26.42 1.81
CA PHE A 177 -9.71 -25.10 2.25
C PHE A 177 -10.23 -24.88 3.68
N GLU A 178 -9.31 -24.69 4.62
CA GLU A 178 -9.62 -24.39 6.02
C GLU A 178 -9.11 -23.00 6.34
N ALA A 179 -10.00 -22.05 6.61
CA ALA A 179 -9.59 -20.76 7.14
C ALA A 179 -8.91 -20.95 8.51
N TYR A 180 -7.70 -20.43 8.68
CA TYR A 180 -7.04 -20.43 9.98
C TYR A 180 -6.82 -19.00 10.46
N GLU A 181 -6.95 -18.82 11.76
CA GLU A 181 -6.89 -17.52 12.45
C GLU A 181 -7.98 -16.52 12.00
N LYS A 182 -8.06 -15.41 12.73
CA LYS A 182 -8.90 -14.27 12.31
C LYS A 182 -8.20 -13.55 11.16
N ALA A 183 -8.98 -12.91 10.28
CA ALA A 183 -8.42 -12.05 9.25
C ALA A 183 -7.59 -10.95 9.90
N ALA A 184 -6.34 -10.80 9.46
CA ALA A 184 -5.50 -9.68 9.88
C ALA A 184 -5.94 -8.41 9.13
N PRO A 185 -5.87 -7.21 9.74
CA PRO A 185 -6.13 -5.97 9.02
C PRO A 185 -5.21 -5.85 7.80
N LEU A 186 -5.81 -5.61 6.62
CA LEU A 186 -5.09 -5.47 5.35
C LEU A 186 -5.16 -4.05 4.80
N LEU A 187 -6.32 -3.40 4.86
CA LEU A 187 -6.44 -1.98 4.53
C LEU A 187 -7.09 -1.27 5.69
N VAL A 188 -6.41 -0.29 6.27
CA VAL A 188 -6.93 0.55 7.36
C VAL A 188 -6.88 2.01 6.93
N ALA A 189 -8.04 2.67 6.97
CA ALA A 189 -8.18 4.09 6.69
C ALA A 189 -8.42 4.87 7.98
N GLY A 190 -7.86 6.06 8.06
CA GLY A 190 -8.10 7.00 9.15
C GLY A 190 -7.69 8.41 8.77
N SER A 191 -7.45 9.22 9.80
CA SER A 191 -7.02 10.60 9.65
C SER A 191 -6.04 10.99 10.75
N PHE A 192 -5.19 11.95 10.45
CA PHE A 192 -4.35 12.63 11.42
C PHE A 192 -4.43 14.13 11.16
N GLY A 193 -5.04 14.88 12.07
CA GLY A 193 -5.50 16.24 11.79
C GLY A 193 -6.47 16.26 10.60
N GLU A 194 -6.20 17.11 9.61
CA GLU A 194 -7.01 17.26 8.39
C GLU A 194 -6.61 16.28 7.26
N GLY A 195 -5.49 15.57 7.43
CA GLY A 195 -4.94 14.64 6.45
C GLY A 195 -5.64 13.28 6.49
N ARG A 196 -5.93 12.72 5.30
CA ARG A 196 -6.37 11.33 5.15
C ARG A 196 -5.14 10.42 5.20
N VAL A 197 -5.20 9.36 6.00
CA VAL A 197 -4.09 8.41 6.16
C VAL A 197 -4.57 7.00 5.86
N GLY A 198 -3.88 6.32 4.94
CA GLY A 198 -4.13 4.92 4.58
C GLY A 198 -2.93 4.04 4.90
N ALA A 199 -3.20 2.83 5.40
CA ALA A 199 -2.22 1.76 5.58
C ALA A 199 -2.71 0.51 4.86
N PHE A 200 -2.02 0.08 3.80
CA PHE A 200 -2.25 -1.18 3.11
C PHE A 200 -1.12 -2.16 3.43
N ALA A 201 -1.44 -3.27 4.08
CA ALA A 201 -0.47 -4.18 4.68
C ALA A 201 0.28 -5.06 3.68
N SER A 202 -0.30 -5.29 2.51
CA SER A 202 0.34 -6.02 1.41
C SER A 202 0.98 -5.03 0.44
N ASP A 203 1.55 -5.58 -0.61
CA ASP A 203 2.37 -4.85 -1.56
C ASP A 203 1.57 -4.51 -2.83
N VAL A 204 1.98 -3.43 -3.50
CA VAL A 204 1.47 -3.04 -4.83
C VAL A 204 2.24 -3.76 -5.94
N ALA A 205 3.43 -4.27 -5.65
CA ALA A 205 4.33 -4.91 -6.59
C ALA A 205 4.75 -6.32 -6.12
N PRO A 206 5.45 -7.10 -6.98
CA PRO A 206 5.97 -8.40 -6.59
C PRO A 206 6.97 -8.33 -5.43
N HIS A 207 7.01 -9.36 -4.58
CA HIS A 207 6.31 -10.64 -4.71
C HIS A 207 5.00 -10.73 -3.92
N TRP A 208 4.74 -9.80 -2.98
CA TRP A 208 3.61 -9.88 -2.06
C TRP A 208 2.27 -9.48 -2.66
N VAL A 209 2.24 -8.69 -3.72
CA VAL A 209 1.01 -8.40 -4.46
C VAL A 209 0.29 -9.69 -4.88
N GLY A 210 1.03 -10.78 -5.13
CA GLY A 210 0.46 -12.09 -5.46
C GLY A 210 -0.49 -12.01 -6.65
N GLY A 211 -1.63 -12.70 -6.56
CA GLY A 211 -2.64 -12.68 -7.61
C GLY A 211 -3.43 -11.38 -7.72
N LEU A 212 -3.31 -10.46 -6.76
CA LEU A 212 -3.98 -9.16 -6.80
C LEU A 212 -3.55 -8.37 -8.03
N VAL A 213 -2.31 -8.50 -8.50
CA VAL A 213 -1.78 -7.78 -9.67
C VAL A 213 -2.55 -8.10 -10.96
N ASP A 214 -3.08 -9.32 -11.04
CA ASP A 214 -3.84 -9.81 -12.19
C ASP A 214 -5.35 -9.72 -11.97
N TRP A 215 -5.79 -9.14 -10.86
CA TRP A 215 -7.21 -9.08 -10.51
C TRP A 215 -7.99 -8.21 -11.50
N GLY A 216 -8.91 -8.85 -12.23
CA GLY A 216 -9.66 -8.22 -13.28
C GLY A 216 -10.30 -9.20 -14.25
N ASP A 217 -11.23 -8.70 -15.06
CA ASP A 217 -11.80 -9.37 -16.23
C ASP A 217 -11.18 -8.87 -17.55
N SER A 218 -10.32 -7.86 -17.47
CA SER A 218 -9.60 -7.27 -18.59
C SER A 218 -8.22 -6.77 -18.16
N ARG A 219 -7.38 -6.47 -19.16
CA ARG A 219 -6.00 -6.04 -18.96
C ARG A 219 -5.84 -4.54 -19.17
N VAL A 220 -5.00 -3.92 -18.35
CA VAL A 220 -4.54 -2.54 -18.47
C VAL A 220 -3.06 -2.57 -18.82
N THR A 221 -2.70 -2.02 -19.98
CA THR A 221 -1.32 -1.79 -20.37
C THR A 221 -0.96 -0.33 -20.14
N ALA A 222 0.13 -0.08 -19.42
CA ALA A 222 0.57 1.28 -19.10
C ALA A 222 2.10 1.34 -18.99
N GLN A 223 2.65 2.54 -19.18
CA GLN A 223 4.07 2.78 -18.98
C GLN A 223 4.28 4.22 -18.52
N ALA A 224 4.82 4.39 -17.31
CA ALA A 224 5.27 5.70 -16.86
C ALA A 224 6.52 6.16 -17.62
N ALA A 225 6.72 7.47 -17.72
CA ALA A 225 7.95 8.02 -18.30
C ALA A 225 9.19 7.53 -17.52
N GLY A 226 10.16 6.95 -18.23
CA GLY A 226 11.38 6.39 -17.63
C GLY A 226 11.23 5.01 -16.98
N SER A 227 10.01 4.45 -16.97
CA SER A 227 9.66 3.13 -16.45
C SER A 227 9.66 2.05 -17.55
N VAL A 228 9.54 0.78 -17.14
CA VAL A 228 9.18 -0.34 -18.02
C VAL A 228 7.66 -0.45 -18.15
N GLY A 229 7.19 -1.03 -19.26
CA GLY A 229 5.75 -1.26 -19.45
C GLY A 229 5.21 -2.31 -18.49
N ILE A 230 3.97 -2.13 -18.04
CA ILE A 230 3.22 -3.10 -17.25
C ILE A 230 1.99 -3.57 -18.01
N GLU A 231 1.56 -4.78 -17.74
CA GLU A 231 0.24 -5.30 -18.09
C GLU A 231 -0.36 -5.93 -16.84
N VAL A 232 -1.47 -5.36 -16.34
CA VAL A 232 -2.08 -5.71 -15.04
C VAL A 232 -3.59 -5.86 -15.15
N GLY A 233 -4.25 -6.39 -14.13
CA GLY A 233 -5.72 -6.46 -14.09
C GLY A 233 -6.37 -5.07 -13.99
N ASN A 234 -7.54 -4.90 -14.63
CA ASN A 234 -8.29 -3.63 -14.57
C ASN A 234 -8.80 -3.29 -13.15
N TRP A 235 -9.19 -4.29 -12.35
CA TRP A 235 -9.64 -4.05 -10.97
C TRP A 235 -8.47 -3.76 -10.02
N TYR A 236 -7.32 -4.40 -10.21
CA TYR A 236 -6.05 -3.99 -9.59
C TYR A 236 -5.75 -2.51 -9.83
N ALA A 237 -5.71 -2.11 -11.10
CA ALA A 237 -5.36 -0.74 -11.47
C ALA A 237 -6.37 0.26 -10.88
N THR A 238 -7.66 -0.07 -10.92
CA THR A 238 -8.73 0.76 -10.34
C THR A 238 -8.62 0.86 -8.82
N PHE A 239 -8.32 -0.25 -8.13
CA PHE A 239 -8.17 -0.30 -6.67
C PHE A 239 -7.06 0.65 -6.18
N PHE A 240 -5.86 0.53 -6.75
CA PHE A 240 -4.75 1.39 -6.35
C PHE A 240 -4.98 2.85 -6.77
N ALA A 241 -5.59 3.11 -7.93
CA ALA A 241 -5.97 4.47 -8.30
C ALA A 241 -6.99 5.09 -7.33
N ASN A 242 -8.00 4.34 -6.88
CA ASN A 242 -8.96 4.80 -5.88
C ASN A 242 -8.29 5.11 -4.56
N LEU A 243 -7.34 4.28 -4.12
CA LEU A 243 -6.60 4.48 -2.88
C LEU A 243 -5.77 5.77 -2.94
N VAL A 244 -5.03 6.00 -4.03
CA VAL A 244 -4.24 7.22 -4.24
C VAL A 244 -5.14 8.46 -4.30
N ARG A 245 -6.25 8.40 -5.05
CA ARG A 245 -7.23 9.50 -5.13
C ARG A 245 -7.87 9.81 -3.78
N TRP A 246 -8.23 8.78 -3.02
CA TRP A 246 -8.84 8.94 -1.71
C TRP A 246 -7.92 9.69 -0.75
N VAL A 247 -6.67 9.25 -0.66
CA VAL A 247 -5.65 9.88 0.20
C VAL A 247 -5.34 11.31 -0.28
N GLY A 248 -5.16 11.51 -1.59
CA GLY A 248 -4.84 12.82 -2.18
C GLY A 248 -6.02 13.80 -2.31
N LYS A 249 -7.27 13.36 -2.12
CA LYS A 249 -8.47 14.16 -2.41
C LYS A 249 -8.41 14.77 -3.83
N ILE A 250 -8.13 13.92 -4.83
CA ILE A 250 -7.98 14.27 -6.27
C ILE A 250 -8.87 13.43 -7.18
#